data_AF-K7FF02-F1
#
_entry.id   AF-K7FF02-F1
#
_cell.length_a   1.000
_cell.length_b   1.000
_cell.length_c   1.000
_cell.angle_alpha   90.00
_cell.angle_beta   90.00
_cell.angle_gamma   90.00
#
_symmetry.space_group_name_H-M   'P 1'
#
loop_
_entity.id
_entity.type
_entity.pdbx_description
1 polymer ?
#
loop_
_entity_poly.entity_id
_entity_poly.type
_entity_poly.pdbx_seq_one_letter_code
_entity_poly.pdbx_strand_id
1 'polypeptide(L)'
;MKCLVLFLALVAAPDGACSQVQLIPSGPGAVKPRETLTLSCAISGDSVTSNWWDWIRQAPGKGLEWVGEIDWSDSKWRINYGPAFQSRATLSADTSKNQFSLQLCSLTATDTTTYYCARATVTQSNAGP
;
A
#
# COMPACT_ATOMS: atom_id res chain seq x y z
N MET A 1 36.03 4.31 -15.73
CA MET A 1 36.51 4.33 -17.14
C MET A 1 35.30 4.02 -18.01
N LYS A 2 34.48 5.04 -18.32
CA LYS A 2 34.35 5.65 -19.67
C LYS A 2 33.93 4.67 -20.77
N CYS A 3 32.63 4.45 -20.92
CA CYS A 3 32.04 4.12 -22.23
C CYS A 3 31.52 5.43 -22.83
N LEU A 4 32.40 6.09 -23.57
CA LEU A 4 32.10 7.20 -24.47
C LEU A 4 31.47 6.58 -25.72
N VAL A 5 30.17 6.70 -25.88
CA VAL A 5 29.51 6.48 -27.18
C VAL A 5 28.60 7.67 -27.43
N LEU A 6 29.16 8.66 -28.12
CA LEU A 6 28.45 9.74 -28.78
C LEU A 6 27.89 9.20 -30.10
N PHE A 7 26.58 9.00 -30.18
CA PHE A 7 25.87 8.95 -31.45
C PHE A 7 24.58 9.77 -31.33
N LEU A 8 24.59 10.96 -31.94
CA LEU A 8 23.42 11.79 -32.20
C LEU A 8 22.61 11.16 -33.34
N ALA A 9 21.41 10.67 -33.02
CA ALA A 9 20.29 10.60 -33.97
C ALA A 9 19.00 10.94 -33.22
N LEU A 10 18.40 12.09 -33.56
CA LEU A 10 17.07 12.49 -33.09
C LEU A 10 16.03 11.51 -33.64
N VAL A 11 15.48 10.68 -32.77
CA VAL A 11 14.07 10.32 -32.83
C VAL A 11 13.52 10.63 -31.45
N ALA A 12 13.07 11.87 -31.26
CA ALA A 12 12.18 12.18 -30.15
C ALA A 12 10.82 11.59 -30.50
N ALA A 13 10.66 10.28 -30.30
CA ALA A 13 9.34 9.79 -29.97
C ALA A 13 8.99 10.47 -28.64
N PRO A 14 7.82 11.11 -28.49
CA PRO A 14 7.29 11.30 -27.16
C PRO A 14 7.09 9.87 -26.64
N ASP A 15 8.05 9.36 -25.88
CA ASP A 15 7.82 8.19 -25.05
C ASP A 15 6.57 8.55 -24.27
N GLY A 16 5.45 7.93 -24.66
CA GLY A 16 4.20 8.08 -23.94
C GLY A 16 4.52 7.67 -22.53
N ALA A 17 4.65 8.66 -21.64
CA ALA A 17 5.04 8.41 -20.27
C ALA A 17 3.90 7.60 -19.65
N CYS A 18 4.05 6.27 -19.64
CA CYS A 18 3.20 5.42 -18.85
C CYS A 18 3.46 5.81 -17.39
N SER A 19 2.54 6.57 -16.80
CA SER A 19 2.63 6.96 -15.40
C SER A 19 2.69 5.68 -14.56
N GLN A 20 3.81 5.44 -13.89
CA GLN A 20 3.98 4.31 -12.99
C GLN A 20 3.48 4.70 -11.60
N VAL A 21 2.60 3.88 -11.03
CA VAL A 21 2.15 4.06 -9.65
C VAL A 21 3.25 3.62 -8.69
N GLN A 22 3.57 4.47 -7.71
CA GLN A 22 4.51 4.17 -6.63
C GLN A 22 3.84 4.32 -5.27
N LEU A 23 4.13 3.37 -4.37
CA LEU A 23 3.65 3.33 -3.00
C LEU A 23 4.83 3.53 -2.05
N ILE A 24 4.74 4.55 -1.20
CA ILE A 24 5.82 4.99 -0.33
C ILE A 24 5.38 4.77 1.14
N PRO A 25 5.71 3.63 1.74
CA PRO A 25 5.34 3.33 3.12
C PRO A 25 6.18 4.16 4.11
N SER A 26 5.56 4.53 5.22
CA SER A 26 6.17 5.27 6.33
C SER A 26 5.53 4.83 7.66
N GLY A 27 6.30 4.94 8.74
CA GLY A 27 5.86 4.55 10.07
C GLY A 27 6.96 4.68 11.10
N PRO A 28 6.66 4.47 12.39
CA PRO A 28 7.65 4.43 13.45
C PRO A 28 8.54 3.18 13.30
N GLY A 29 9.83 3.31 13.60
CA GLY A 29 10.77 2.17 13.55
C GLY A 29 10.51 1.12 14.63
N ALA A 30 10.10 1.54 15.83
CA ALA A 30 9.73 0.66 16.94
C ALA A 30 8.64 1.30 17.79
N VAL A 31 7.74 0.48 18.35
CA VAL A 31 6.62 0.88 19.20
C VAL A 31 6.54 -0.08 20.38
N LYS A 32 6.16 0.38 21.58
CA LYS A 32 6.07 -0.50 22.74
C LYS A 32 4.82 -1.39 22.68
N PRO A 33 4.81 -2.55 23.36
CA PRO A 33 3.60 -3.35 23.52
C PRO A 33 2.46 -2.53 24.14
N ARG A 34 1.22 -2.84 23.76
CA ARG A 34 -0.03 -2.15 24.17
C ARG A 34 -0.21 -0.71 23.67
N GLU A 35 0.79 -0.12 23.02
CA GLU A 35 0.63 1.16 22.33
C GLU A 35 -0.03 0.97 20.96
N THR A 36 -0.24 2.09 20.25
CA THR A 36 -0.83 2.12 18.92
C THR A 36 0.26 2.31 17.87
N LEU A 37 0.32 1.41 16.90
CA LEU A 37 1.12 1.57 15.69
C LEU A 37 0.34 2.43 14.69
N THR A 38 0.98 3.43 14.07
CA THR A 38 0.41 4.16 12.93
C THR A 38 1.36 4.04 11.75
N LEU A 39 0.87 3.48 10.65
CA LEU A 39 1.55 3.39 9.37
C LEU A 39 0.81 4.26 8.35
N SER A 40 1.54 4.83 7.41
CA SER A 40 0.99 5.59 6.28
C SER A 40 1.66 5.15 4.98
N CYS A 41 0.90 5.17 3.89
CA CYS A 41 1.39 4.89 2.55
C CYS A 41 0.99 6.02 1.61
N ALA A 42 1.97 6.78 1.14
CA ALA A 42 1.77 7.85 0.16
C ALA A 42 1.74 7.26 -1.25
N ILE A 43 0.85 7.78 -2.09
CA ILE A 43 0.65 7.35 -3.47
C ILE A 43 1.24 8.40 -4.40
N SER A 44 2.05 7.96 -5.35
CA SER A 44 2.56 8.78 -6.44
C SER A 44 2.15 8.16 -7.78
N GLY A 45 1.78 9.00 -8.75
CA GLY A 45 1.33 8.55 -10.07
C GLY A 45 -0.12 8.06 -10.14
N ASP A 46 -0.87 8.12 -9.04
CA ASP A 46 -2.30 7.81 -8.95
C ASP A 46 -2.98 8.63 -7.83
N SER A 47 -4.30 8.52 -7.66
CA SER A 47 -5.08 9.15 -6.58
C SER A 47 -5.50 8.14 -5.51
N VAL A 48 -5.49 8.52 -4.23
CA VAL A 48 -6.04 7.68 -3.15
C VAL A 48 -7.53 7.33 -3.37
N THR A 49 -8.25 8.10 -4.19
CA THR A 49 -9.67 7.85 -4.49
C THR A 49 -9.93 7.00 -5.74
N SER A 50 -8.91 6.56 -6.47
CA SER A 50 -9.09 5.90 -7.79
C SER A 50 -9.09 4.38 -7.75
N ASN A 51 -8.66 3.76 -6.65
CA ASN A 51 -8.50 2.31 -6.53
C ASN A 51 -8.82 1.82 -5.11
N TRP A 52 -8.82 0.49 -4.97
CA TRP A 52 -8.72 -0.19 -3.69
C TRP A 52 -7.27 -0.25 -3.22
N TRP A 53 -7.06 0.07 -1.95
CA TRP A 53 -5.75 0.09 -1.32
C TRP A 53 -5.72 -0.86 -0.13
N ASP A 54 -4.80 -1.81 -0.18
CA ASP A 54 -4.67 -2.88 0.80
C ASP A 54 -3.56 -2.61 1.79
N TRP A 55 -3.81 -3.01 3.04
CA TRP A 55 -2.77 -3.30 4.02
C TRP A 55 -2.62 -4.81 4.19
N ILE A 56 -1.38 -5.27 4.10
CA ILE A 56 -1.00 -6.68 4.21
C ILE A 56 0.14 -6.76 5.22
N ARG A 57 0.21 -7.82 6.01
CA ARG A 57 1.36 -8.08 6.88
C ARG A 57 1.95 -9.46 6.63
N GLN A 58 3.24 -9.65 6.94
CA GLN A 58 3.92 -10.92 6.73
C GLN A 58 4.87 -11.26 7.89
N ALA A 59 4.43 -12.16 8.76
CA ALA A 59 5.27 -12.60 9.86
C ALA A 59 6.45 -13.43 9.33
N PRO A 60 7.62 -13.40 9.99
CA PRO A 60 8.78 -14.20 9.57
C PRO A 60 8.43 -15.68 9.42
N GLY A 61 8.69 -16.26 8.25
CA GLY A 61 8.38 -17.66 7.94
C GLY A 61 6.89 -17.98 7.77
N LYS A 62 6.02 -16.96 7.65
CA LYS A 62 4.58 -17.11 7.39
C LYS A 62 4.19 -16.49 6.04
N GLY A 63 3.01 -16.88 5.55
CA GLY A 63 2.41 -16.27 4.37
C GLY A 63 1.94 -14.84 4.61
N LEU A 64 1.49 -14.18 3.54
CA LEU A 64 0.84 -12.88 3.60
C LEU A 64 -0.52 -13.01 4.31
N GLU A 65 -0.79 -12.09 5.23
CA GLU A 65 -2.05 -11.97 5.94
C GLU A 65 -2.66 -10.60 5.62
N TRP A 66 -3.86 -10.60 5.04
CA TRP A 66 -4.58 -9.39 4.69
C TRP A 66 -5.17 -8.71 5.93
N VAL A 67 -4.84 -7.43 6.12
CA VAL A 67 -5.27 -6.63 7.28
C VAL A 67 -6.58 -5.92 6.98
N GLY A 68 -6.71 -5.37 5.78
CA GLY A 68 -7.90 -4.66 5.34
C GLY A 68 -7.65 -3.85 4.07
N GLU A 69 -8.73 -3.31 3.55
CA GLU A 69 -8.80 -2.55 2.30
C GLU A 69 -9.59 -1.27 2.54
N ILE A 70 -9.19 -0.19 1.86
CA ILE A 70 -9.93 1.06 1.81
C ILE A 70 -10.08 1.54 0.36
N ASP A 71 -11.29 1.93 -0.01
CA ASP A 71 -11.62 2.48 -1.33
C ASP A 71 -12.61 3.64 -1.25
N TRP A 72 -12.59 4.48 -2.28
CA TRP A 72 -13.53 5.58 -2.45
C TRP A 72 -14.61 5.20 -3.46
N SER A 73 -15.84 5.02 -2.99
CA SER A 73 -16.97 4.62 -3.82
C SER A 73 -18.27 5.22 -3.31
N ASP A 74 -19.16 5.65 -4.21
CA ASP A 74 -20.40 6.38 -3.91
C ASP A 74 -20.19 7.61 -3.01
N SER A 75 -19.14 8.38 -3.30
CA SER A 75 -18.79 9.60 -2.54
C SER A 75 -18.54 9.36 -1.05
N LYS A 76 -18.12 8.15 -0.66
CA LYS A 76 -17.74 7.80 0.71
C LYS A 76 -16.58 6.81 0.73
N TRP A 77 -15.85 6.78 1.85
CA TRP A 77 -14.87 5.74 2.12
C TRP A 77 -15.57 4.45 2.53
N ARG A 78 -15.21 3.37 1.85
CA ARG A 78 -15.58 2.00 2.22
C ARG A 78 -14.34 1.31 2.79
N ILE A 79 -14.54 0.52 3.82
CA ILE A 79 -13.45 -0.15 4.53
C ILE A 79 -13.87 -1.58 4.81
N ASN A 80 -13.01 -2.52 4.44
CA ASN A 80 -13.13 -3.93 4.78
C ASN A 80 -11.94 -4.34 5.64
N TYR A 81 -12.16 -5.21 6.62
CA TYR A 81 -11.11 -5.68 7.53
C TYR A 81 -10.96 -7.19 7.42
N GLY A 82 -9.71 -7.65 7.50
CA GLY A 82 -9.40 -9.05 7.74
C GLY A 82 -10.01 -9.50 9.08
N PRO A 83 -10.54 -10.72 9.19
CA PRO A 83 -11.23 -11.18 10.41
C PRO A 83 -10.41 -11.03 11.70
N ALA A 84 -9.10 -11.22 11.63
CA ALA A 84 -8.19 -11.09 12.78
C ALA A 84 -7.96 -9.65 13.26
N PHE A 85 -8.38 -8.63 12.49
CA PHE A 85 -8.05 -7.23 12.73
C PHE A 85 -9.26 -6.34 13.01
N GLN A 86 -10.49 -6.84 12.83
CA GLN A 86 -11.73 -6.07 12.96
C GLN A 86 -11.86 -5.27 14.27
N SER A 87 -11.31 -5.79 15.39
CA SER A 87 -11.43 -5.15 16.70
C SER A 87 -10.28 -4.18 17.05
N ARG A 88 -9.19 -4.17 16.26
CA ARG A 88 -7.96 -3.44 16.61
C ARG A 88 -7.40 -2.55 15.51
N ALA A 89 -7.78 -2.77 14.25
CA ALA A 89 -7.33 -1.98 13.12
C ALA A 89 -8.32 -0.85 12.80
N THR A 90 -7.78 0.30 12.44
CA THR A 90 -8.51 1.44 11.88
C THR A 90 -7.81 1.87 10.60
N LEU A 91 -8.50 1.82 9.47
CA LEU A 91 -8.01 2.36 8.21
C LEU A 91 -8.57 3.78 7.98
N SER A 92 -7.77 4.63 7.34
CA SER A 92 -8.20 5.97 6.95
C SER A 92 -7.45 6.45 5.71
N ALA A 93 -7.99 7.47 5.04
CA ALA A 93 -7.37 8.09 3.88
C ALA A 93 -7.41 9.62 3.99
N ASP A 94 -6.36 10.26 3.48
CA ASP A 94 -6.18 11.71 3.46
C ASP A 94 -5.92 12.14 2.01
N THR A 95 -6.95 12.72 1.39
CA THR A 95 -6.92 13.17 -0.01
C THR A 95 -5.98 14.35 -0.23
N SER A 96 -5.75 15.17 0.80
CA SER A 96 -4.85 16.34 0.70
C SER A 96 -3.39 15.92 0.58
N LYS A 97 -3.03 14.78 1.17
CA LYS A 97 -1.68 14.20 1.14
C LYS A 97 -1.55 13.04 0.15
N ASN A 98 -2.63 12.65 -0.50
CA ASN A 98 -2.70 11.50 -1.37
C ASN A 98 -2.16 10.22 -0.71
N GLN A 99 -2.65 9.93 0.51
CA GLN A 99 -2.16 8.81 1.32
C GLN A 99 -3.29 8.06 2.02
N PHE A 100 -3.03 6.81 2.39
CA PHE A 100 -3.87 6.03 3.27
C PHE A 100 -3.06 5.46 4.44
N SER A 101 -3.72 5.20 5.55
CA SER A 101 -3.09 4.87 6.82
C SER A 101 -3.73 3.66 7.49
N LEU A 102 -2.93 2.94 8.26
CA LEU A 102 -3.34 1.87 9.16
C LEU A 102 -2.94 2.27 10.59
N GLN A 103 -3.93 2.30 11.48
CA GLN A 103 -3.69 2.32 12.91
C GLN A 103 -4.00 0.95 13.49
N LEU A 104 -3.09 0.39 14.29
CA LEU A 104 -3.28 -0.88 14.97
C LEU A 104 -3.10 -0.68 16.48
N CYS A 105 -4.18 -0.85 17.22
CA CYS A 105 -4.22 -0.67 18.67
C CYS A 105 -3.85 -1.96 19.42
N SER A 106 -3.42 -1.81 20.68
CA SER A 106 -3.14 -2.93 21.59
C SER A 106 -2.12 -3.90 20.99
N LEU A 107 -0.95 -3.39 20.58
CA LEU A 107 0.10 -4.20 19.96
C LEU A 107 0.56 -5.35 20.85
N THR A 108 0.75 -6.50 20.23
CA THR A 108 1.28 -7.72 20.82
C THR A 108 2.54 -8.18 20.07
N ALA A 109 3.25 -9.17 20.62
CA ALA A 109 4.46 -9.70 19.98
C ALA A 109 4.20 -10.29 18.58
N THR A 110 2.98 -10.71 18.27
CA THR A 110 2.61 -11.23 16.95
C THR A 110 2.45 -10.11 15.91
N ASP A 111 2.33 -8.86 16.35
CA ASP A 111 2.24 -7.69 15.48
C ASP A 111 3.64 -7.16 15.09
N THR A 112 4.73 -7.77 15.57
CA THR A 112 6.11 -7.54 15.12
C THR A 112 6.36 -8.27 13.81
N THR A 113 6.04 -7.59 12.71
CA THR A 113 6.01 -8.17 11.37
C THR A 113 6.24 -7.08 10.32
N THR A 114 6.51 -7.48 9.08
CA THR A 114 6.59 -6.53 7.97
C THR A 114 5.19 -6.19 7.49
N TYR A 115 4.91 -4.90 7.33
CA TYR A 115 3.66 -4.41 6.76
C TYR A 115 3.91 -3.86 5.36
N TYR A 116 2.99 -4.16 4.46
CA TYR A 116 3.01 -3.74 3.07
C TYR A 116 1.73 -2.99 2.78
N CYS A 117 1.86 -1.93 1.99
CA CYS A 117 0.73 -1.32 1.31
C CYS A 117 0.73 -1.76 -0.16
N ALA A 118 -0.44 -2.07 -0.71
CA ALA A 118 -0.58 -2.54 -2.08
C ALA A 118 -1.79 -1.90 -2.75
N ARG A 119 -1.73 -1.79 -4.08
CA ARG A 119 -2.90 -1.51 -4.92
C ARG A 119 -3.59 -2.83 -5.21
N ALA A 120 -4.88 -2.95 -4.91
CA ALA A 120 -5.62 -4.12 -5.32
C ALA A 120 -5.71 -4.11 -6.86
N THR A 121 -5.20 -5.16 -7.48
CA THR A 121 -5.37 -5.41 -8.91
C THR A 121 -6.23 -6.64 -9.04
N VAL A 122 -7.41 -6.51 -9.65
CA VAL A 122 -8.24 -7.67 -9.99
C VAL A 122 -7.48 -8.46 -11.04
N THR A 123 -6.68 -9.42 -10.59
CA THR A 123 -6.18 -10.47 -11.46
C THR A 123 -7.31 -11.49 -11.51
N GLN A 124 -8.14 -11.47 -12.57
CA GLN A 124 -9.01 -12.62 -12.84
C GLN A 124 -8.10 -13.82 -13.13
N SER A 125 -7.68 -14.55 -12.10
CA SER A 125 -7.23 -15.91 -12.30
C SER A 125 -8.48 -16.71 -12.64
N ASN A 126 -8.70 -16.95 -13.93
CA ASN A 126 -9.57 -18.02 -14.42
C ASN A 126 -8.94 -19.39 -14.10
N ALA A 127 -8.50 -19.59 -12.86
CA ALA A 127 -8.18 -20.91 -12.33
C ALA A 127 -9.51 -21.52 -11.88
N GLY A 128 -10.28 -21.98 -12.87
CA GLY A 128 -11.34 -22.95 -12.63
C GLY A 128 -10.74 -24.30 -12.23
N PRO A 129 -11.55 -25.17 -11.58
CA PRO A 129 -11.15 -26.52 -11.21
C PRO A 129 -10.83 -27.41 -12.42
#